data_AF-A0A8I1Q983-F1
#
_entry.id   AF-A0A8I1Q983-F1
#
_cell.length_a   1.000
_cell.length_b   1.000
_cell.length_c   1.000
_cell.angle_alpha   90.00
_cell.angle_beta   90.00
_cell.angle_gamma   90.00
#
_symmetry.space_group_name_H-M   'P 1'
#
loop_
_entity.id
_entity.type
_entity.pdbx_description
1 polymer ?
#
loop_
_entity_poly.entity_id
_entity_poly.type
_entity_poly.pdbx_seq_one_letter_code
_entity_poly.pdbx_strand_id
1 'polypeptide(L)'
;MIISTFLIILAYVCGSICSAVIVSQIFSLPDPRIEGSTNPGATNVLRLAGKKYALIVLATDILKGLVPVLIAKLYSNDPSFVGYVALAAVLGHVFPVFFNFKGGKGVATAIGALLGFQFLVGVMVVGTWLIVARIWRYSSLASLISISLAPIYGLMVIGRIEIFPPLFFIALLIIINHKDNISRLIEGTESKIKFKQNNVLDEVLEEDPGASPMPVVEERHTPAANENIPATLSAIHSKPIKTTVTETSKKKITDVNLDKEKTPAKKRTPRKKVSETAAAAPKKDTRAPRKAPAKPKQTKAEPKKPASTDKE
;
A
#
# COMPACT_ATOMS: atom_id res chain seq x y z
N MET A 1 25.25 18.76 1.27
CA MET A 1 24.00 18.89 2.06
C MET A 1 22.78 19.17 1.19
N ILE A 2 22.68 20.33 0.52
CA ILE A 2 21.46 20.72 -0.26
C ILE A 2 20.96 19.60 -1.20
N ILE A 3 21.84 19.04 -2.04
CA ILE A 3 21.49 17.95 -2.97
C ILE A 3 21.00 16.70 -2.22
N SER A 4 21.63 16.34 -1.10
CA SER A 4 21.21 15.22 -0.24
C SER A 4 19.78 15.42 0.28
N THR A 5 19.46 16.62 0.77
CA THR A 5 18.10 16.98 1.23
C THR A 5 17.10 16.93 0.08
N PHE A 6 17.45 17.46 -1.10
CA PHE A 6 16.63 17.41 -2.29
C PHE A 6 16.32 15.97 -2.73
N LEU A 7 17.30 15.06 -2.73
CA LEU A 7 17.11 13.66 -3.10
C LEU A 7 16.21 12.89 -2.12
N ILE A 8 16.28 13.21 -0.81
CA ILE A 8 15.37 12.66 0.21
C ILE A 8 13.92 13.13 -0.05
N ILE A 9 13.73 14.42 -0.33
CA ILE A 9 12.40 14.99 -0.66
C ILE A 9 11.87 14.39 -1.96
N LEU A 10 12.71 14.29 -3.00
CA LEU A 10 12.36 13.69 -4.29
C LEU A 10 11.92 12.24 -4.13
N ALA A 11 12.62 11.44 -3.33
CA ALA A 11 12.23 10.06 -3.04
C ALA A 11 10.87 9.97 -2.34
N TYR A 12 10.59 10.84 -1.36
CA TYR A 12 9.27 10.93 -0.73
C TYR A 12 8.16 11.33 -1.73
N VAL A 13 8.44 12.28 -2.64
CA VAL A 13 7.51 12.69 -3.71
C VAL A 13 7.24 11.55 -4.69
N CYS A 14 8.28 10.84 -5.16
CA CYS A 14 8.13 9.65 -6.01
C CYS A 14 7.35 8.54 -5.30
N GLY A 15 7.63 8.28 -4.02
CA GLY A 15 6.89 7.33 -3.19
C GLY A 15 5.41 7.67 -3.07
N SER A 16 5.09 8.97 -2.97
CA SER A 16 3.73 9.51 -2.80
C SER A 16 2.80 9.31 -4.00
N ILE A 17 3.29 8.77 -5.12
CA ILE A 17 2.50 8.42 -6.30
C ILE A 17 1.72 7.13 -6.01
N CYS A 18 0.40 7.22 -5.79
CA CYS A 18 -0.45 6.05 -5.52
C CYS A 18 -0.80 5.27 -6.80
N SER A 19 0.14 4.44 -7.25
CA SER A 19 0.05 3.56 -8.43
C SER A 19 -1.30 2.84 -8.57
N ALA A 20 -1.84 2.30 -7.48
CA ALA A 20 -3.12 1.57 -7.49
C ALA A 20 -4.33 2.45 -7.85
N VAL A 21 -4.36 3.71 -7.41
CA VAL A 21 -5.44 4.66 -7.72
C VAL A 21 -5.31 5.12 -9.17
N ILE A 22 -4.09 5.46 -9.59
CA ILE A 22 -3.79 5.91 -10.96
C ILE A 22 -4.11 4.82 -12.00
N VAL A 23 -3.71 3.57 -11.74
CA VAL A 23 -4.05 2.44 -12.62
C VAL A 23 -5.57 2.21 -12.68
N SER A 24 -6.28 2.33 -11.55
CA SER A 24 -7.74 2.16 -11.56
C SER A 24 -8.44 3.28 -12.33
N GLN A 25 -7.96 4.53 -12.23
CA GLN A 25 -8.48 5.65 -13.01
C GLN A 25 -8.18 5.52 -14.51
N ILE A 26 -6.97 5.13 -14.91
CA ILE A 26 -6.58 5.00 -16.32
C ILE A 26 -7.34 3.87 -17.03
N PHE A 27 -7.62 2.76 -16.34
CA PHE A 27 -8.27 1.59 -16.92
C PHE A 27 -9.77 1.45 -16.53
N SER A 28 -10.39 2.50 -15.98
CA SER A 28 -11.81 2.52 -15.55
C SER A 28 -12.20 1.35 -14.63
N LEU A 29 -11.33 1.03 -13.66
CA LEU A 29 -11.49 -0.06 -12.70
C LEU A 29 -12.04 0.46 -11.36
N PRO A 30 -12.63 -0.42 -10.51
CA PRO A 30 -12.98 -0.11 -9.13
C PRO A 30 -11.88 0.60 -8.31
N ASP A 31 -12.26 1.59 -7.50
CA ASP A 31 -11.29 2.33 -6.67
C ASP A 31 -10.84 1.49 -5.46
N PRO A 32 -9.54 1.12 -5.36
CA PRO A 32 -9.03 0.21 -4.35
C PRO A 32 -8.95 0.81 -2.94
N ARG A 33 -9.41 2.07 -2.75
CA ARG A 33 -9.57 2.74 -1.45
C ARG A 33 -10.94 2.49 -0.82
N ILE A 34 -11.96 2.20 -1.63
CA ILE A 34 -13.34 1.94 -1.16
C ILE A 34 -13.73 0.46 -1.30
N GLU A 35 -13.17 -0.27 -2.27
CA GLU A 35 -13.51 -1.67 -2.52
C GLU A 35 -12.45 -2.68 -2.02
N GLY A 36 -12.89 -3.93 -1.89
CA GLY A 36 -12.05 -5.07 -1.53
C GLY A 36 -11.51 -4.97 -0.11
N SER A 37 -10.19 -4.80 0.05
CA SER A 37 -9.54 -4.58 1.34
C SER A 37 -9.31 -3.10 1.68
N THR A 38 -9.90 -2.16 0.93
CA THR A 38 -9.78 -0.68 1.11
C THR A 38 -8.35 -0.13 1.09
N ASN A 39 -7.39 -0.95 0.69
CA ASN A 39 -5.96 -0.62 0.68
C ASN A 39 -5.46 -0.43 -0.75
N PRO A 40 -4.92 0.74 -1.14
CA PRO A 40 -4.46 1.04 -2.49
C PRO A 40 -3.10 0.40 -2.79
N GLY A 41 -3.10 -0.92 -3.06
CA GLY A 41 -1.90 -1.66 -3.45
C GLY A 41 -2.21 -2.93 -4.24
N ALA A 42 -1.18 -3.50 -4.89
CA ALA A 42 -1.31 -4.59 -5.87
C ALA A 42 -2.18 -5.78 -5.42
N THR A 43 -2.08 -6.22 -4.16
CA THR A 43 -2.87 -7.35 -3.62
C THR A 43 -4.37 -7.06 -3.53
N ASN A 44 -4.80 -5.79 -3.48
CA ASN A 44 -6.22 -5.42 -3.57
C ASN A 44 -6.67 -5.36 -5.04
N VAL A 45 -5.87 -4.73 -5.90
CA VAL A 45 -6.13 -4.67 -7.36
C VAL A 45 -6.19 -6.07 -7.98
N LEU A 46 -5.43 -7.04 -7.47
CA LEU A 46 -5.51 -8.45 -7.84
C LEU A 46 -6.88 -9.09 -7.57
N ARG A 47 -7.60 -8.60 -6.55
CA ARG A 47 -8.95 -9.08 -6.17
C ARG A 47 -10.05 -8.38 -6.98
N LEU A 48 -9.86 -7.09 -7.28
CA LEU A 48 -10.85 -6.25 -7.96
C LEU A 48 -10.79 -6.33 -9.49
N ALA A 49 -9.59 -6.40 -10.06
CA ALA A 49 -9.37 -6.32 -11.51
C ALA A 49 -8.43 -7.43 -12.06
N GLY A 50 -7.88 -8.28 -11.20
CA GLY A 50 -7.10 -9.46 -11.61
C GLY A 50 -5.62 -9.19 -11.92
N LYS A 51 -4.96 -10.24 -12.44
CA LYS A 51 -3.49 -10.34 -12.51
C LYS A 51 -2.81 -9.22 -13.31
N LYS A 52 -3.38 -8.82 -14.46
CA LYS A 52 -2.78 -7.84 -15.39
C LYS A 52 -2.52 -6.49 -14.69
N TYR A 53 -3.57 -5.91 -14.11
CA TYR A 53 -3.48 -4.59 -13.46
C TYR A 53 -2.72 -4.65 -12.13
N ALA A 54 -2.85 -5.76 -11.39
CA ALA A 54 -2.05 -6.00 -10.18
C ALA A 54 -0.54 -6.01 -10.46
N LEU A 55 -0.10 -6.59 -11.59
CA LEU A 55 1.29 -6.60 -12.00
C LEU A 55 1.81 -5.20 -12.37
N ILE A 56 1.00 -4.38 -13.06
CA ILE A 56 1.33 -2.98 -13.38
C ILE A 56 1.52 -2.17 -12.10
N VAL A 57 0.60 -2.30 -11.13
CA VAL A 57 0.68 -1.63 -9.83
C VAL A 57 1.91 -2.09 -9.05
N LEU A 58 2.18 -3.40 -9.01
CA LEU A 58 3.35 -3.98 -8.36
C LEU A 58 4.66 -3.45 -8.96
N ALA A 59 4.79 -3.46 -10.29
CA ALA A 59 5.96 -2.95 -10.98
C ALA A 59 6.17 -1.46 -10.72
N THR A 60 5.12 -0.64 -10.78
CA THR A 60 5.19 0.80 -10.51
C THR A 60 5.56 1.10 -9.05
N ASP A 61 4.99 0.36 -8.09
CA ASP A 61 5.32 0.49 -6.68
C ASP A 61 6.74 0.04 -6.36
N ILE A 62 7.30 -0.95 -7.07
CA ILE A 62 8.72 -1.33 -6.99
C ILE A 62 9.58 -0.23 -7.60
N LEU A 63 9.28 0.24 -8.82
CA LEU A 63 10.09 1.24 -9.54
C LEU A 63 10.19 2.57 -8.77
N LYS A 64 9.11 3.06 -8.16
CA LYS A 64 9.14 4.30 -7.37
C LYS A 64 9.95 4.19 -6.07
N GLY A 65 10.25 2.98 -5.61
CA GLY A 65 11.22 2.71 -4.54
C GLY A 65 12.64 2.55 -5.06
N LEU A 66 12.80 1.83 -6.18
CA LEU A 66 14.10 1.50 -6.78
C LEU A 66 14.80 2.74 -7.37
N VAL A 67 14.10 3.52 -8.20
CA VAL A 67 14.72 4.59 -9.00
C VAL A 67 15.32 5.72 -8.14
N PRO A 68 14.63 6.29 -7.13
CA PRO A 68 15.23 7.35 -6.31
C PRO A 68 16.45 6.87 -5.52
N VAL A 69 16.45 5.60 -5.10
CA VAL A 69 17.56 5.01 -4.33
C VAL A 69 18.77 4.73 -5.23
N LEU A 70 18.57 4.27 -6.47
CA LEU A 70 19.64 4.17 -7.46
C LEU A 70 20.24 5.54 -7.79
N ILE A 71 19.43 6.58 -7.97
CA ILE A 71 19.91 7.96 -8.19
C ILE A 71 20.75 8.45 -6.99
N ALA A 72 20.30 8.22 -5.75
CA ALA A 72 21.05 8.58 -4.57
C ALA A 72 22.37 7.81 -4.41
N LYS A 73 22.41 6.55 -4.83
CA LYS A 73 23.60 5.68 -4.82
C LYS A 73 24.61 6.04 -5.92
N LEU A 74 24.16 6.57 -7.05
CA LEU A 74 25.02 7.17 -8.07
C LEU A 74 25.61 8.52 -7.62
N TYR A 75 24.89 9.25 -6.75
CA TYR A 75 25.36 10.53 -6.19
C TYR A 75 26.28 10.37 -4.96
N SER A 76 26.08 9.34 -4.12
CA SER A 76 26.82 9.17 -2.87
C SER A 76 27.04 7.71 -2.50
N ASN A 77 28.28 7.40 -2.09
CA ASN A 77 28.67 6.10 -1.55
C ASN A 77 28.35 5.92 -0.05
N ASP A 78 27.78 6.93 0.64
CA ASP A 78 27.37 6.76 2.04
C ASP A 78 26.13 5.87 2.17
N PRO A 79 26.22 4.67 2.76
CA PRO A 79 25.08 3.78 2.92
C PRO A 79 24.02 4.34 3.87
N SER A 80 24.38 5.18 4.84
CA SER A 80 23.39 5.74 5.78
C SER A 80 22.44 6.68 5.03
N PHE A 81 22.98 7.66 4.30
CA PHE A 81 22.22 8.53 3.40
C PHE A 81 21.35 7.77 2.39
N VAL A 82 21.90 6.78 1.67
CA VAL A 82 21.12 5.99 0.69
C VAL A 82 20.01 5.19 1.39
N GLY A 83 20.23 4.72 2.62
CA GLY A 83 19.21 4.14 3.48
C GLY A 83 18.09 5.11 3.85
N TYR A 84 18.42 6.37 4.18
CA TYR A 84 17.41 7.41 4.45
C TYR A 84 16.60 7.81 3.20
N VAL A 85 17.20 7.75 2.00
CA VAL A 85 16.46 7.90 0.73
C VAL A 85 15.50 6.73 0.51
N ALA A 86 15.92 5.49 0.82
CA ALA A 86 15.05 4.31 0.78
C ALA A 86 13.88 4.43 1.78
N LEU A 87 14.14 4.90 3.00
CA LEU A 87 13.10 5.18 3.99
C LEU A 87 12.12 6.24 3.48
N ALA A 88 12.60 7.32 2.87
CA ALA A 88 11.76 8.40 2.34
C ALA A 88 10.81 7.90 1.24
N ALA A 89 11.27 7.04 0.32
CA ALA A 89 10.42 6.44 -0.72
C ALA A 89 9.30 5.56 -0.13
N VAL A 90 9.61 4.74 0.88
CA VAL A 90 8.60 3.91 1.58
C VAL A 90 7.64 4.78 2.40
N LEU A 91 8.14 5.82 3.07
CA LEU A 91 7.35 6.79 3.81
C LEU A 91 6.37 7.54 2.88
N GLY A 92 6.80 7.87 1.65
CA GLY A 92 5.92 8.43 0.62
C GLY A 92 4.81 7.48 0.19
N HIS A 93 5.10 6.19 0.00
CA HIS A 93 4.07 5.20 -0.33
C HIS A 93 3.01 5.08 0.78
N VAL A 94 3.42 5.18 2.05
CA VAL A 94 2.56 5.00 3.23
C VAL A 94 1.76 6.27 3.56
N PHE A 95 2.42 7.44 3.53
CA PHE A 95 1.83 8.75 3.80
C PHE A 95 1.95 9.66 2.56
N PRO A 96 1.22 9.36 1.47
CA PRO A 96 1.32 10.07 0.20
C PRO A 96 0.73 11.48 0.28
N VAL A 97 1.57 12.50 0.02
CA VAL A 97 1.13 13.91 0.07
C VAL A 97 -0.02 14.21 -0.90
N PHE A 98 -0.02 13.58 -2.09
CA PHE A 98 -1.04 13.76 -3.12
C PHE A 98 -2.38 13.07 -2.83
N PHE A 99 -2.44 12.19 -1.82
CA PHE A 99 -3.61 11.35 -1.52
C PHE A 99 -4.01 11.45 -0.04
N ASN A 100 -3.98 12.67 0.52
CA ASN A 100 -4.37 12.98 1.90
C ASN A 100 -3.64 12.15 2.97
N PHE A 101 -2.38 11.78 2.71
CA PHE A 101 -1.55 10.92 3.57
C PHE A 101 -2.16 9.52 3.84
N LYS A 102 -3.07 9.03 2.99
CA LYS A 102 -3.71 7.71 3.09
C LYS A 102 -3.19 6.78 1.98
N GLY A 103 -2.07 6.12 2.25
CA GLY A 103 -1.35 5.29 1.30
C GLY A 103 -1.59 3.78 1.43
N GLY A 104 -0.62 3.01 0.96
CA GLY A 104 -0.57 1.55 1.07
C GLY A 104 0.48 1.07 2.09
N LYS A 105 0.67 -0.25 2.19
CA LYS A 105 1.52 -0.89 3.23
C LYS A 105 3.02 -0.89 2.94
N GLY A 106 3.49 -0.20 1.91
CA GLY A 106 4.92 0.00 1.63
C GLY A 106 5.70 -1.19 1.07
N VAL A 107 5.25 -2.44 1.24
CA VAL A 107 6.01 -3.68 0.95
C VAL A 107 6.68 -3.69 -0.44
N ALA A 108 5.91 -3.42 -1.51
CA ALA A 108 6.44 -3.41 -2.88
C ALA A 108 7.50 -2.31 -3.09
N THR A 109 7.27 -1.13 -2.50
CA THR A 109 8.22 -0.01 -2.55
C THR A 109 9.46 -0.25 -1.69
N ALA A 110 9.34 -0.98 -0.58
CA ALA A 110 10.49 -1.43 0.20
C ALA A 110 11.30 -2.50 -0.52
N ILE A 111 10.67 -3.44 -1.24
CA ILE A 111 11.39 -4.40 -2.10
C ILE A 111 12.21 -3.66 -3.15
N GLY A 112 11.62 -2.70 -3.87
CA GLY A 112 12.34 -1.88 -4.85
C GLY A 112 13.46 -1.04 -4.23
N ALA A 113 13.18 -0.36 -3.12
CA ALA A 113 14.16 0.46 -2.42
C ALA A 113 15.33 -0.36 -1.85
N LEU A 114 15.08 -1.54 -1.30
CA LEU A 114 16.12 -2.44 -0.79
C LEU A 114 16.96 -3.06 -1.91
N LEU A 115 16.37 -3.40 -3.06
CA LEU A 115 17.10 -3.84 -4.25
C LEU A 115 18.05 -2.75 -4.78
N GLY A 116 17.63 -1.48 -4.78
CA GLY A 116 18.49 -0.34 -5.15
C GLY A 116 19.60 -0.08 -4.13
N PHE A 117 19.24 -0.05 -2.84
CA PHE A 117 20.13 0.16 -1.72
C PHE A 117 21.25 -0.89 -1.69
N GLN A 118 20.89 -2.17 -1.64
CA GLN A 118 21.83 -3.29 -1.76
C GLN A 118 21.11 -4.51 -2.35
N PHE A 119 21.47 -4.86 -3.59
CA PHE A 119 20.82 -5.90 -4.39
C PHE A 119 20.66 -7.22 -3.62
N LEU A 120 21.73 -7.69 -2.96
CA LEU A 120 21.71 -8.93 -2.19
C LEU A 120 20.74 -8.89 -0.98
N VAL A 121 20.58 -7.72 -0.33
CA VAL A 121 19.60 -7.54 0.76
C VAL A 121 18.18 -7.59 0.21
N GLY A 122 17.92 -6.90 -0.91
CA GLY A 122 16.63 -6.98 -1.61
C GLY A 122 16.29 -8.41 -2.06
N VAL A 123 17.26 -9.14 -2.61
CA VAL A 123 17.10 -10.55 -3.01
C VAL A 123 16.80 -11.46 -1.81
N MET A 124 17.47 -11.30 -0.67
CA MET A 124 17.15 -12.07 0.53
C MET A 124 15.75 -11.77 1.09
N VAL A 125 15.30 -10.51 1.07
CA VAL A 125 13.93 -10.14 1.45
C VAL A 125 12.91 -10.79 0.50
N VAL A 126 13.12 -10.74 -0.82
CA VAL A 126 12.25 -11.40 -1.80
C VAL A 126 12.26 -12.93 -1.65
N GLY A 127 13.43 -13.54 -1.44
CA GLY A 127 13.56 -14.99 -1.23
C GLY A 127 12.80 -15.46 0.01
N THR A 128 13.00 -14.80 1.15
CA THR A 128 12.25 -15.09 2.39
C THR A 128 10.75 -14.86 2.22
N TRP A 129 10.34 -13.81 1.50
CA TRP A 129 8.93 -13.58 1.18
C TRP A 129 8.34 -14.76 0.39
N LEU A 130 9.04 -15.21 -0.66
CA LEU A 130 8.61 -16.32 -1.51
C LEU A 130 8.54 -17.64 -0.72
N ILE A 131 9.52 -17.94 0.12
CA ILE A 131 9.55 -19.14 0.98
C ILE A 131 8.34 -19.14 1.94
N VAL A 132 8.13 -18.05 2.69
CA VAL A 132 7.01 -17.96 3.64
C VAL A 132 5.65 -17.97 2.91
N ALA A 133 5.53 -17.30 1.77
CA ALA A 133 4.32 -17.32 0.95
C ALA A 133 4.04 -18.71 0.35
N ARG A 134 5.07 -19.49 0.01
CA ARG A 134 4.93 -20.85 -0.53
C ARG A 134 4.55 -21.88 0.51
N ILE A 135 4.98 -21.71 1.77
CA ILE A 135 4.66 -22.61 2.90
C ILE A 135 3.30 -22.25 3.50
N TRP A 136 3.15 -21.07 4.09
CA TRP A 136 1.95 -20.69 4.86
C TRP A 136 0.82 -20.07 4.02
N ARG A 137 1.10 -19.68 2.78
CA ARG A 137 0.13 -19.08 1.84
C ARG A 137 -0.50 -17.76 2.31
N TYR A 138 0.06 -17.07 3.31
CA TYR A 138 -0.37 -15.73 3.73
C TYR A 138 0.58 -14.64 3.21
N SER A 139 0.08 -13.74 2.37
CA SER A 139 0.87 -12.62 1.81
C SER A 139 1.33 -11.63 2.87
N SER A 140 0.57 -11.47 3.95
CA SER A 140 0.88 -10.60 5.09
C SER A 140 1.97 -11.18 5.97
N LEU A 141 1.88 -12.45 6.35
CA LEU A 141 2.92 -13.15 7.12
C LEU A 141 4.26 -13.15 6.38
N ALA A 142 4.24 -13.40 5.06
CA ALA A 142 5.42 -13.31 4.20
C ALA A 142 6.04 -11.90 4.21
N SER A 143 5.21 -10.86 4.18
CA SER A 143 5.65 -9.46 4.24
C SER A 143 6.22 -9.10 5.62
N LEU A 144 5.56 -9.52 6.70
CA LEU A 144 6.01 -9.28 8.08
C LEU A 144 7.37 -9.93 8.35
N ILE A 145 7.55 -11.21 8.03
CA ILE A 145 8.80 -11.94 8.31
C ILE A 145 9.95 -11.38 7.44
N SER A 146 9.76 -11.27 6.12
CA SER A 146 10.82 -10.81 5.21
C SER A 146 11.32 -9.39 5.53
N ILE A 147 10.40 -8.48 5.83
CA ILE A 147 10.74 -7.09 6.17
C ILE A 147 11.35 -6.98 7.58
N SER A 148 10.93 -7.80 8.55
CA SER A 148 11.54 -7.83 9.89
C SER A 148 13.01 -8.26 9.87
N LEU A 149 13.40 -9.10 8.90
CA LEU A 149 14.79 -9.52 8.72
C LEU A 149 15.65 -8.54 7.91
N ALA A 150 15.05 -7.55 7.24
CA ALA A 150 15.78 -6.61 6.38
C ALA A 150 16.92 -5.84 7.11
N PRO A 151 16.77 -5.36 8.36
CA PRO A 151 17.88 -4.73 9.10
C PRO A 151 19.02 -5.70 9.39
N ILE A 152 18.69 -6.96 9.72
CA ILE A 152 19.67 -8.02 10.01
C ILE A 152 20.44 -8.38 8.74
N TYR A 153 19.74 -8.57 7.62
CA TYR A 153 20.35 -8.76 6.30
C TYR A 153 21.25 -7.59 5.90
N GLY A 154 20.83 -6.34 6.19
CA GLY A 154 21.67 -5.16 6.01
C GLY A 154 22.98 -5.26 6.78
N LEU A 155 22.91 -5.51 8.09
CA LEU A 155 24.08 -5.67 8.96
C LEU A 155 25.02 -6.80 8.48
N MET A 156 24.46 -7.96 8.12
CA MET A 156 25.24 -9.12 7.63
C MET A 156 25.97 -8.86 6.30
N VAL A 157 25.36 -8.10 5.37
CA VAL A 157 25.93 -7.87 4.03
C VAL A 157 26.86 -6.66 3.98
N ILE A 158 26.62 -5.63 4.81
CA ILE A 158 27.31 -4.33 4.72
C ILE A 158 28.27 -4.12 5.90
N GLY A 159 28.11 -4.84 7.02
CA GLY A 159 29.03 -4.79 8.16
C GLY A 159 29.07 -3.45 8.92
N ARG A 160 28.13 -2.54 8.65
CA ARG A 160 28.09 -1.17 9.18
C ARG A 160 26.84 -0.93 10.02
N ILE A 161 26.96 -0.20 11.12
CA ILE A 161 25.84 0.05 12.04
C ILE A 161 24.95 1.22 11.58
N GLU A 162 25.47 2.16 10.79
CA GLU A 162 24.78 3.39 10.40
C GLU A 162 23.63 3.18 9.40
N ILE A 163 23.52 1.96 8.85
CA ILE A 163 22.38 1.51 8.03
C ILE A 163 21.24 0.90 8.84
N PHE A 164 21.47 0.54 10.11
CA PHE A 164 20.43 -0.08 10.93
C PHE A 164 19.23 0.85 11.15
N PRO A 165 19.39 2.14 11.51
CA PRO A 165 18.25 3.03 11.72
C PRO A 165 17.28 3.15 10.53
N PRO A 166 17.71 3.47 9.29
CA PRO A 166 16.76 3.58 8.17
C PRO A 166 16.06 2.25 7.85
N LEU A 167 16.77 1.12 7.87
CA LEU A 167 16.18 -0.20 7.61
C LEU A 167 15.22 -0.62 8.72
N PHE A 168 15.55 -0.33 9.99
CA PHE A 168 14.67 -0.54 11.14
C PHE A 168 13.39 0.30 11.03
N PHE A 169 13.49 1.58 10.65
CA PHE A 169 12.31 2.42 10.45
C PHE A 169 11.45 2.00 9.26
N ILE A 170 12.05 1.52 8.15
CA ILE A 170 11.28 0.88 7.05
C ILE A 170 10.50 -0.32 7.61
N ALA A 171 11.14 -1.18 8.40
CA ALA A 171 10.50 -2.37 8.94
C ALA A 171 9.37 -2.04 9.91
N LEU A 172 9.64 -1.18 10.89
CA LEU A 172 8.67 -0.71 11.89
C LEU A 172 7.44 -0.06 11.22
N LEU A 173 7.67 0.81 10.23
CA LEU A 173 6.60 1.48 9.47
C LEU A 173 5.68 0.47 8.76
N ILE A 174 6.26 -0.55 8.11
CA ILE A 174 5.50 -1.59 7.41
C ILE A 174 4.75 -2.48 8.39
N ILE A 175 5.35 -2.86 9.53
CA ILE A 175 4.71 -3.68 10.56
C ILE A 175 3.49 -2.95 11.16
N ILE A 176 3.62 -1.66 11.47
CA ILE A 176 2.51 -0.82 11.95
C ILE A 176 1.37 -0.79 10.91
N ASN A 177 1.68 -0.67 9.62
CA ASN A 177 0.70 -0.71 8.54
C ASN A 177 0.10 -2.11 8.25
N HIS A 178 0.57 -3.15 8.95
CA HIS A 178 -0.01 -4.49 8.91
C HIS A 178 -0.89 -4.83 10.12
N LYS A 179 -1.15 -3.89 11.05
CA LYS A 179 -1.97 -4.12 12.27
C LYS A 179 -3.26 -4.92 12.02
N ASP A 180 -4.02 -4.61 10.97
CA ASP A 180 -5.30 -5.26 10.69
C ASP A 180 -5.11 -6.66 10.07
N ASN A 181 -3.96 -6.91 9.42
CA ASN A 181 -3.56 -8.26 9.01
C ASN A 181 -3.02 -9.09 10.18
N ILE A 182 -2.36 -8.46 11.16
CA ILE A 182 -1.90 -9.14 12.38
C ILE A 182 -3.12 -9.62 13.19
N SER A 183 -4.13 -8.77 13.35
CA SER A 183 -5.42 -9.15 13.95
C SER A 183 -6.03 -10.36 13.24
N ARG A 184 -6.22 -10.27 11.91
CA ARG A 184 -6.77 -11.39 11.12
C ARG A 184 -5.90 -12.65 11.05
N LEU A 185 -4.58 -12.55 11.27
CA LEU A 185 -3.70 -13.71 11.40
C LEU A 185 -3.89 -14.42 12.75
N ILE A 186 -4.12 -13.66 13.83
CA ILE A 186 -4.42 -14.18 15.17
C ILE A 186 -5.84 -14.78 15.20
N GLU A 187 -6.81 -14.13 14.57
CA GLU A 187 -8.20 -14.61 14.42
C GLU A 187 -8.35 -15.79 13.44
N GLY A 188 -7.34 -16.08 12.61
CA GLY A 188 -7.41 -17.07 11.53
C GLY A 188 -8.25 -16.65 10.30
N THR A 189 -8.72 -15.40 10.25
CA THR A 189 -9.59 -14.82 9.22
C THR A 189 -8.84 -14.25 8.00
N GLU A 190 -7.50 -14.23 8.02
CA GLU A 190 -6.68 -13.64 6.96
C GLU A 190 -6.74 -14.44 5.63
N SER A 191 -6.81 -13.74 4.50
CA SER A 191 -7.02 -14.38 3.19
C SER A 191 -5.77 -15.12 2.67
N LYS A 192 -5.91 -16.41 2.36
CA LYS A 192 -4.85 -17.24 1.74
C LYS A 192 -4.67 -16.98 0.24
N ILE A 193 -3.43 -17.11 -0.24
CA ILE A 193 -3.04 -17.04 -1.65
C ILE A 193 -3.58 -18.26 -2.41
N LYS A 194 -4.36 -18.00 -3.47
CA LYS A 194 -4.81 -19.02 -4.44
C LYS A 194 -3.81 -19.08 -5.61
N PHE A 195 -2.95 -20.09 -5.61
CA PHE A 195 -2.22 -20.49 -6.82
C PHE A 195 -3.20 -21.26 -7.72
N LYS A 196 -3.62 -20.68 -8.85
CA LYS A 196 -4.38 -21.42 -9.87
C LYS A 196 -3.38 -22.26 -10.67
N GLN A 197 -3.51 -23.58 -10.63
CA GLN A 197 -3.00 -24.44 -11.71
C GLN A 197 -3.88 -24.19 -12.93
N ASN A 198 -3.28 -23.74 -14.03
CA ASN A 198 -3.86 -23.97 -15.35
C ASN A 198 -3.33 -25.34 -15.79
N ASN A 199 -4.10 -26.39 -15.57
CA ASN A 199 -3.89 -27.63 -16.31
C ASN A 199 -4.30 -27.33 -17.76
N VAL A 200 -3.32 -27.15 -18.65
CA VAL A 200 -3.59 -26.95 -20.08
C VAL A 200 -4.29 -28.18 -20.67
N LEU A 201 -4.09 -29.36 -20.06
CA LEU A 201 -4.79 -30.60 -20.40
C LEU A 201 -6.32 -30.49 -20.19
N ASP A 202 -6.78 -29.88 -19.11
CA ASP A 202 -8.22 -29.78 -18.81
C ASP A 202 -8.93 -28.85 -19.82
N GLU A 203 -8.21 -27.85 -20.35
CA GLU A 203 -8.69 -26.88 -21.35
C GLU A 203 -8.59 -27.43 -22.80
N VAL A 204 -7.93 -28.58 -23.00
CA VAL A 204 -7.82 -29.31 -24.29
C VAL A 204 -8.69 -30.57 -24.31
N LEU A 205 -8.99 -31.16 -23.14
CA LEU A 205 -9.87 -32.33 -23.01
C LEU A 205 -11.37 -31.96 -23.01
N GLU A 206 -11.72 -30.67 -23.02
CA GLU A 206 -13.08 -30.17 -23.25
C GLU A 206 -13.34 -29.75 -24.72
N GLU A 207 -12.43 -30.04 -25.66
CA GLU A 207 -12.79 -29.98 -27.10
C GLU A 207 -13.75 -31.15 -27.45
N ASP A 208 -14.97 -30.77 -27.86
CA ASP A 208 -16.14 -31.64 -27.97
C ASP A 208 -15.97 -32.84 -28.95
N PRO A 209 -16.07 -34.10 -28.49
CA PRO A 209 -16.05 -35.27 -29.38
C PRO A 209 -17.33 -35.41 -30.24
N GLY A 210 -18.34 -34.55 -30.06
CA GLY A 210 -19.59 -34.49 -30.82
C GLY A 210 -19.58 -33.56 -32.05
N ALA A 211 -18.48 -32.85 -32.32
CA ALA A 211 -18.38 -31.87 -33.41
C ALA A 211 -18.56 -32.48 -34.81
N SER A 212 -19.81 -32.53 -35.27
CA SER A 212 -20.17 -33.04 -36.60
C SER A 212 -19.59 -32.18 -37.73
N PRO A 213 -19.11 -32.77 -38.85
CA PRO A 213 -18.54 -31.99 -39.96
C PRO A 213 -19.52 -30.94 -40.49
N MET A 214 -19.05 -29.71 -40.65
CA MET A 214 -19.87 -28.63 -41.22
C MET A 214 -20.26 -28.96 -42.67
N PRO A 215 -21.51 -28.66 -43.10
CA PRO A 215 -21.93 -28.90 -44.46
C PRO A 215 -21.16 -28.00 -45.43
N VAL A 216 -20.64 -28.60 -46.51
CA VAL A 216 -19.99 -27.86 -47.59
C VAL A 216 -21.04 -27.02 -48.32
N VAL A 217 -20.89 -25.69 -48.28
CA VAL A 217 -21.73 -24.76 -49.03
C VAL A 217 -21.22 -24.69 -50.47
N GLU A 218 -22.00 -25.25 -51.40
CA GLU A 218 -21.69 -25.28 -52.83
C GLU A 218 -22.04 -23.92 -53.48
N GLU A 219 -21.02 -23.13 -53.86
CA GLU A 219 -21.24 -21.83 -54.50
C GLU A 219 -21.86 -21.97 -55.90
N ARG A 220 -23.14 -21.62 -56.01
CA ARG A 220 -23.88 -21.67 -57.27
C ARG A 220 -23.81 -20.33 -58.00
N HIS A 221 -22.82 -20.21 -58.89
CA HIS A 221 -22.71 -19.08 -59.83
C HIS A 221 -24.02 -18.86 -60.60
N THR A 222 -24.43 -17.59 -60.73
CA THR A 222 -25.49 -17.14 -61.64
C THR A 222 -24.95 -15.98 -62.50
N PRO A 223 -25.12 -16.01 -63.84
CA PRO A 223 -24.62 -14.96 -64.71
C PRO A 223 -25.55 -13.74 -64.73
N ALA A 224 -24.98 -12.54 -64.83
CA ALA A 224 -25.74 -11.29 -64.87
C ALA A 224 -26.04 -10.85 -66.32
N ALA A 225 -27.33 -10.70 -66.64
CA ALA A 225 -27.87 -9.94 -67.77
C ALA A 225 -29.24 -9.40 -67.31
N ASN A 226 -29.37 -8.09 -67.05
CA ASN A 226 -29.70 -7.04 -68.03
C ASN A 226 -31.16 -7.10 -68.53
N GLU A 227 -32.04 -6.28 -67.92
CA GLU A 227 -33.16 -5.69 -68.67
C GLU A 227 -33.70 -4.37 -68.07
N ASN A 228 -33.56 -3.30 -68.85
CA ASN A 228 -34.43 -2.12 -69.02
C ASN A 228 -35.29 -1.57 -67.86
N ILE A 229 -35.00 -0.32 -67.46
CA ILE A 229 -35.91 0.54 -66.66
C ILE A 229 -36.65 1.51 -67.60
N PRO A 230 -38.00 1.48 -67.69
CA PRO A 230 -38.80 2.55 -68.28
C PRO A 230 -39.13 3.64 -67.24
N ALA A 231 -38.99 4.91 -67.61
CA ALA A 231 -39.26 6.04 -66.71
C ALA A 231 -40.72 6.50 -66.76
N THR A 232 -41.43 6.49 -65.62
CA THR A 232 -42.78 7.10 -65.49
C THR A 232 -42.94 7.91 -64.19
N LEU A 233 -42.87 9.23 -64.35
CA LEU A 233 -43.68 10.27 -63.69
C LEU A 233 -44.40 9.96 -62.36
N SER A 234 -44.05 10.72 -61.31
CA SER A 234 -44.87 11.81 -60.70
C SER A 234 -44.86 11.87 -59.17
N ALA A 235 -44.95 13.11 -58.63
CA ALA A 235 -44.89 13.49 -57.22
C ALA A 235 -43.56 13.13 -56.48
N ILE A 236 -43.05 13.89 -55.50
CA ILE A 236 -43.60 15.01 -54.73
C ILE A 236 -42.69 16.26 -54.83
N HIS A 237 -43.29 17.46 -54.83
CA HIS A 237 -42.60 18.76 -54.79
C HIS A 237 -42.06 19.00 -53.35
N SER A 238 -40.75 19.09 -53.11
CA SER A 238 -39.89 20.29 -53.23
C SER A 238 -40.31 21.52 -52.39
N LYS A 239 -39.34 22.01 -51.60
CA LYS A 239 -39.14 23.43 -51.14
C LYS A 239 -40.05 23.96 -49.98
N PRO A 240 -39.67 25.06 -49.27
CA PRO A 240 -38.52 25.13 -48.33
C PRO A 240 -38.83 26.03 -47.07
N ILE A 241 -37.80 26.72 -46.53
CA ILE A 241 -37.81 28.13 -46.02
C ILE A 241 -37.67 28.44 -44.48
N LYS A 242 -36.52 29.10 -44.19
CA LYS A 242 -36.20 30.23 -43.27
C LYS A 242 -36.38 30.21 -41.74
N THR A 243 -35.27 30.61 -41.11
CA THR A 243 -35.14 31.46 -39.90
C THR A 243 -35.95 32.77 -39.97
N THR A 244 -36.54 33.23 -38.86
CA THR A 244 -36.92 34.66 -38.63
C THR A 244 -36.89 34.99 -37.13
N VAL A 245 -36.69 36.26 -36.79
CA VAL A 245 -36.53 36.83 -35.43
C VAL A 245 -37.84 37.40 -34.89
N THR A 246 -38.00 37.51 -33.57
CA THR A 246 -39.04 38.37 -32.95
C THR A 246 -38.51 39.12 -31.72
N GLU A 247 -38.67 40.45 -31.70
CA GLU A 247 -38.73 41.29 -30.49
C GLU A 247 -40.18 41.22 -29.91
N THR A 248 -40.65 41.79 -28.79
CA THR A 248 -40.35 43.00 -27.96
C THR A 248 -41.14 42.85 -26.61
N SER A 249 -41.24 43.73 -25.58
CA SER A 249 -40.67 45.05 -25.21
C SER A 249 -40.80 45.34 -23.69
N LYS A 250 -39.86 46.12 -23.14
CA LYS A 250 -39.99 47.20 -22.13
C LYS A 250 -40.94 47.10 -20.90
N LYS A 251 -40.36 47.15 -19.69
CA LYS A 251 -40.55 48.15 -18.57
C LYS A 251 -39.74 47.71 -17.33
N LYS A 252 -39.24 48.56 -16.41
CA LYS A 252 -39.05 50.03 -16.36
C LYS A 252 -37.94 50.42 -15.35
N ILE A 253 -37.02 51.29 -15.79
CA ILE A 253 -36.12 52.25 -15.09
C ILE A 253 -36.28 52.46 -13.55
N THR A 254 -35.18 52.28 -12.79
CA THR A 254 -34.43 53.25 -11.92
C THR A 254 -33.18 52.52 -11.37
N ASP A 255 -31.94 53.01 -11.33
CA ASP A 255 -31.36 54.24 -10.73
C ASP A 255 -31.41 54.21 -9.17
N VAL A 256 -30.38 54.54 -8.36
CA VAL A 256 -29.12 55.31 -8.54
C VAL A 256 -27.92 54.61 -7.84
N ASN A 257 -26.70 55.08 -8.08
CA ASN A 257 -25.40 54.60 -7.56
C ASN A 257 -24.91 55.33 -6.28
N LEU A 258 -23.76 54.91 -5.73
CA LEU A 258 -22.80 55.61 -4.85
C LEU A 258 -23.04 55.69 -3.31
N ASP A 259 -22.03 55.15 -2.61
CA ASP A 259 -21.19 55.80 -1.58
C ASP A 259 -21.39 55.66 -0.06
N LYS A 260 -20.21 55.53 0.58
CA LYS A 260 -19.77 55.98 1.92
C LYS A 260 -20.24 55.24 3.19
N GLU A 261 -19.31 54.42 3.70
CA GLU A 261 -18.57 54.69 4.95
C GLU A 261 -19.38 54.79 6.28
N LYS A 262 -19.32 53.74 7.13
CA LYS A 262 -18.67 53.82 8.47
C LYS A 262 -18.70 52.52 9.28
N THR A 263 -17.55 52.21 9.89
CA THR A 263 -17.43 51.30 11.03
C THR A 263 -17.92 51.98 12.31
N PRO A 264 -18.57 51.25 13.22
CA PRO A 264 -18.19 51.39 14.63
C PRO A 264 -17.90 50.03 15.31
N ALA A 265 -16.82 49.98 16.08
CA ALA A 265 -16.40 48.77 16.79
C ALA A 265 -17.19 48.55 18.10
N LYS A 266 -17.31 47.30 18.56
CA LYS A 266 -17.79 47.00 19.92
C LYS A 266 -16.97 45.95 20.67
N LYS A 267 -15.93 46.46 21.33
CA LYS A 267 -15.42 46.05 22.66
C LYS A 267 -15.06 44.56 22.92
N ARG A 268 -13.74 44.31 22.87
CA ARG A 268 -12.93 43.75 23.99
C ARG A 268 -13.48 44.22 25.38
N THR A 269 -13.43 43.53 26.53
CA THR A 269 -12.48 42.55 27.16
C THR A 269 -13.17 42.03 28.47
N PRO A 270 -12.59 41.24 29.43
CA PRO A 270 -11.18 41.02 29.80
C PRO A 270 -10.70 39.57 30.07
N ARG A 271 -9.39 39.44 30.34
CA ARG A 271 -8.67 38.23 30.80
C ARG A 271 -7.72 38.62 31.95
N LYS A 272 -7.90 38.07 33.16
CA LYS A 272 -7.06 38.13 34.40
C LYS A 272 -7.88 37.52 35.56
N LYS A 273 -7.37 36.99 36.68
CA LYS A 273 -6.03 36.66 37.26
C LYS A 273 -6.11 35.19 37.78
N VAL A 274 -5.06 34.35 37.91
CA VAL A 274 -3.76 34.40 38.62
C VAL A 274 -3.85 34.24 40.16
N SER A 275 -3.61 33.00 40.62
CA SER A 275 -3.03 32.55 41.91
C SER A 275 -3.01 31.01 41.86
N GLU A 276 -1.94 30.22 42.00
CA GLU A 276 -0.56 30.40 42.50
C GLU A 276 -0.39 30.44 44.03
N THR A 277 -0.25 29.25 44.62
CA THR A 277 0.46 28.88 45.85
C THR A 277 0.95 27.44 45.63
N ALA A 278 2.25 27.13 45.68
CA ALA A 278 3.04 26.85 46.89
C ALA A 278 2.44 25.72 47.75
N ALA A 279 3.14 24.69 48.25
CA ALA A 279 4.48 24.11 48.12
C ALA A 279 4.57 23.04 49.25
N ALA A 280 5.72 22.35 49.38
CA ALA A 280 6.14 21.49 50.51
C ALA A 280 5.67 20.01 50.55
N ALA A 281 6.69 19.15 50.71
CA ALA A 281 6.68 17.85 51.40
C ALA A 281 7.44 18.06 52.76
N PRO A 282 7.85 17.06 53.58
CA PRO A 282 7.76 15.59 53.45
C PRO A 282 7.42 14.85 54.79
N LYS A 283 7.80 13.56 54.88
CA LYS A 283 7.78 12.61 56.04
C LYS A 283 6.43 11.88 56.24
N LYS A 284 6.31 10.56 56.46
CA LYS A 284 7.16 9.44 56.98
C LYS A 284 6.85 9.09 58.46
N ASP A 285 6.83 7.78 58.75
CA ASP A 285 6.58 7.10 60.04
C ASP A 285 5.11 7.19 60.51
N THR A 286 4.48 6.22 61.21
CA THR A 286 4.69 4.77 61.47
C THR A 286 3.27 4.13 61.69
N ARG A 287 2.99 2.84 61.94
CA ARG A 287 3.74 1.62 62.35
C ARG A 287 2.96 0.35 61.91
N ALA A 288 3.56 -0.84 62.05
CA ALA A 288 2.86 -2.15 62.08
C ALA A 288 2.91 -2.75 63.51
N PRO A 289 2.24 -3.88 63.84
CA PRO A 289 2.92 -5.20 63.69
C PRO A 289 2.05 -6.50 63.60
N ARG A 290 2.70 -7.61 63.16
CA ARG A 290 2.40 -9.05 63.43
C ARG A 290 1.06 -9.63 62.87
N LYS A 291 0.98 -10.91 62.48
CA LYS A 291 1.66 -12.12 63.00
C LYS A 291 2.23 -13.08 61.94
N ALA A 292 3.41 -13.61 62.27
CA ALA A 292 3.92 -14.96 62.04
C ALA A 292 4.45 -15.45 63.43
N PRO A 293 4.88 -16.71 63.69
CA PRO A 293 5.28 -17.79 62.75
C PRO A 293 4.80 -19.22 63.11
N ALA A 294 5.22 -20.25 62.34
CA ALA A 294 5.46 -21.61 62.83
C ALA A 294 6.38 -22.47 61.92
N LYS A 295 7.51 -22.92 62.47
CA LYS A 295 8.41 -24.03 62.09
C LYS A 295 9.15 -24.44 63.40
N PRO A 296 9.83 -25.59 63.54
CA PRO A 296 10.02 -26.72 62.61
C PRO A 296 9.68 -28.09 63.27
N LYS A 297 10.09 -29.20 62.64
CA LYS A 297 10.60 -30.40 63.36
C LYS A 297 11.91 -30.88 62.73
N GLN A 298 12.76 -31.52 63.53
CA GLN A 298 14.06 -32.10 63.15
C GLN A 298 14.24 -33.47 63.81
N THR A 299 14.92 -34.37 63.10
CA THR A 299 15.66 -35.56 63.56
C THR A 299 16.65 -35.85 62.40
N LYS A 300 17.98 -35.94 62.52
CA LYS A 300 18.88 -36.71 63.44
C LYS A 300 18.55 -38.21 63.44
N ALA A 301 19.49 -39.14 63.27
CA ALA A 301 20.97 -39.11 63.40
C ALA A 301 21.62 -39.95 62.23
N GLU A 302 22.77 -39.60 61.62
CA GLU A 302 24.18 -39.86 62.04
C GLU A 302 24.82 -41.03 61.22
N PRO A 303 26.15 -41.01 60.87
CA PRO A 303 26.67 -41.84 59.77
C PRO A 303 27.54 -43.05 60.19
N LYS A 304 27.75 -44.00 59.26
CA LYS A 304 28.83 -45.01 59.31
C LYS A 304 29.50 -45.21 57.94
N LYS A 305 30.74 -45.73 57.99
CA LYS A 305 31.72 -46.00 56.92
C LYS A 305 32.47 -47.31 57.32
N PRO A 306 33.43 -47.86 56.53
CA PRO A 306 33.44 -48.32 55.13
C PRO A 306 33.44 -49.87 54.99
N ALA A 307 33.26 -50.36 53.76
CA ALA A 307 33.90 -51.56 53.17
C ALA A 307 33.83 -51.41 51.62
N SER A 308 34.78 -51.70 50.73
CA SER A 308 35.99 -52.56 50.66
C SER A 308 35.77 -53.95 50.02
N THR A 309 35.83 -53.99 48.68
CA THR A 309 36.34 -55.05 47.77
C THR A 309 36.11 -54.50 46.34
N ASP A 310 37.08 -54.32 45.44
CA ASP A 310 38.17 -55.16 44.90
C ASP A 310 37.76 -56.02 43.70
N LYS A 311 38.64 -56.03 42.69
CA LYS A 311 38.64 -56.81 41.42
C LYS A 311 37.65 -56.33 40.34
N GLU A 312 38.01 -56.36 39.05
CA GLU A 312 39.33 -56.62 38.41
C GLU A 312 39.46 -55.78 37.12
#